data_AF-A0A2Z3UV79-F1
#
_entry.id   AF-A0A2Z3UV79-F1
#
_cell.length_a   1.000
_cell.length_b   1.000
_cell.length_c   1.000
_cell.angle_alpha   90.00
_cell.angle_beta   90.00
_cell.angle_gamma   90.00
#
_symmetry.space_group_name_H-M   'P 1'
#
loop_
_entity.id
_entity.type
_entity.pdbx_description
1 polymer ?
#
loop_
_entity_poly.entity_id
_entity_poly.type
_entity_poly.pdbx_seq_one_letter_code
_entity_poly.pdbx_strand_id
1 'polypeptide(L)'
;MFRSTEAGLIKRVEIRIVGGNIRINAVKTETVTVRALGDTATLGAEASVKGDVLHIGSSSALRYFRQKGRIDLVLDVPEDTAVFIKVFGADIVVNGGTGPLEVRGFSGAIEGTTYSKDVKIHFTVGGNDLVQAAADGG
;
A
#
# COMPACT_ATOMS: atom_id res chain seq x y z
N MET A 1 0.14 -11.89 10.86
CA MET A 1 0.20 -10.53 11.46
C MET A 1 1.64 -10.25 11.82
N PHE A 2 2.16 -9.08 11.47
CA PHE A 2 3.49 -8.61 11.87
C PHE A 2 3.34 -7.41 12.80
N ARG A 3 4.23 -7.31 13.79
CA ARG A 3 4.37 -6.14 14.67
C ARG A 3 5.84 -5.93 14.96
N SER A 4 6.33 -4.70 14.84
CA SER A 4 7.71 -4.39 15.24
C SER A 4 7.87 -4.64 16.74
N THR A 5 8.94 -5.33 17.10
CA THR A 5 9.26 -5.69 18.49
C THR A 5 9.92 -4.55 19.24
N GLU A 6 10.56 -3.62 18.52
CA GLU A 6 11.23 -2.46 19.06
C GLU A 6 10.53 -1.18 18.62
N ALA A 7 10.37 -0.25 19.58
CA ALA A 7 9.80 1.07 19.37
C ALA A 7 10.77 1.96 18.59
N GLY A 8 10.25 2.73 17.63
CA GLY A 8 10.99 3.72 16.86
C GLY A 8 11.98 3.16 15.84
N LEU A 9 12.15 1.83 15.76
CA LEU A 9 13.13 1.17 14.89
C LEU A 9 12.79 1.34 13.40
N ILE A 10 11.52 1.19 13.05
CA ILE A 10 11.10 1.26 11.64
C ILE A 10 10.85 2.71 11.27
N LYS A 11 11.69 3.24 10.38
CA LYS A 11 11.57 4.60 9.82
C LYS A 11 10.93 4.61 8.44
N ARG A 12 10.93 3.47 7.75
CA ARG A 12 10.42 3.34 6.39
C ARG A 12 9.66 2.05 6.20
N VAL A 13 8.53 2.12 5.50
CA VAL A 13 7.77 0.96 5.01
C VAL A 13 7.82 0.94 3.48
N GLU A 14 8.25 -0.18 2.93
CA GLU A 14 8.19 -0.45 1.49
C GLU A 14 7.19 -1.56 1.19
N ILE A 15 6.17 -1.24 0.40
CA ILE A 15 5.14 -2.18 -0.01
C ILE A 15 5.29 -2.47 -1.50
N ARG A 16 5.46 -3.74 -1.87
CA ARG A 16 5.59 -4.23 -3.24
C ARG A 16 4.66 -5.41 -3.46
N ILE A 17 3.41 -5.12 -3.78
CA ILE A 17 2.39 -6.15 -4.02
C ILE A 17 1.81 -6.00 -5.42
N VAL A 18 1.28 -7.08 -5.97
CA VAL A 18 0.69 -7.05 -7.32
C VAL A 18 -0.66 -6.35 -7.27
N GLY A 19 -1.51 -6.69 -6.31
CA GLY A 19 -2.77 -5.99 -6.11
C GLY A 19 -3.51 -6.36 -4.83
N GLY A 20 -4.66 -5.73 -4.62
CA GLY A 20 -5.46 -5.80 -3.39
C GLY A 20 -5.81 -4.40 -2.88
N ASN A 21 -6.18 -4.31 -1.62
CA ASN A 21 -6.41 -3.04 -0.95
C ASN A 21 -5.29 -2.78 0.05
N ILE A 22 -4.80 -1.55 0.11
CA ILE A 22 -3.80 -1.11 1.08
C ILE A 22 -4.40 0.03 1.88
N ARG A 23 -4.44 -0.11 3.20
CA ARG A 23 -4.82 0.96 4.12
C ARG A 23 -3.67 1.27 5.05
N ILE A 24 -3.30 2.54 5.11
CA ILE A 24 -2.24 3.05 5.98
C ILE A 24 -2.86 4.06 6.93
N ASN A 25 -2.75 3.80 8.22
CA ASN A 25 -3.14 4.73 9.27
C ASN A 25 -1.88 5.19 9.98
N ALA A 26 -1.55 6.46 9.80
CA ALA A 26 -0.56 7.12 10.63
C ALA A 26 -1.20 7.49 11.96
N VAL A 27 -0.68 6.91 13.04
CA VAL A 27 -1.23 7.06 14.38
C VAL A 27 -0.14 7.42 15.36
N LYS A 28 -0.51 8.00 16.50
CA LYS A 28 0.41 8.26 17.62
C LYS A 28 0.84 6.94 18.26
N THR A 29 1.87 6.34 17.70
CA THR A 29 2.49 5.10 18.14
C THR A 29 3.99 5.14 17.86
N GLU A 30 4.74 4.26 18.49
CA GLU A 30 6.17 4.06 18.21
C GLU A 30 6.43 2.73 17.49
N THR A 31 5.40 1.90 17.28
CA THR A 31 5.55 0.59 16.64
C THR A 31 4.77 0.50 15.35
N VAL A 32 5.31 -0.23 14.37
CA VAL A 32 4.58 -0.55 13.14
C VAL A 32 3.83 -1.86 13.32
N THR A 33 2.55 -1.86 12.98
CA THR A 33 1.70 -3.06 12.94
C THR A 33 1.22 -3.30 11.52
N VAL A 34 1.32 -4.55 11.05
CA VAL A 34 0.84 -4.97 9.73
C VAL A 34 -0.09 -6.16 9.87
N ARG A 35 -1.30 -6.00 9.31
CA ARG A 35 -2.32 -7.03 9.23
C ARG A 35 -2.61 -7.29 7.76
N ALA A 36 -2.43 -8.52 7.33
CA ALA A 36 -2.87 -8.97 6.01
C ALA A 36 -4.11 -9.85 6.23
N LEU A 37 -5.23 -9.44 5.64
CA LEU A 37 -6.52 -10.12 5.71
C LEU A 37 -6.83 -10.76 4.36
N GLY A 38 -7.66 -11.81 4.38
CA GLY A 38 -8.01 -12.57 3.19
C GLY A 38 -7.00 -13.68 2.85
N ASP A 39 -6.89 -14.01 1.57
CA ASP A 39 -6.11 -15.16 1.10
C ASP A 39 -4.61 -14.86 0.96
N THR A 40 -3.98 -14.64 2.11
CA THR A 40 -2.55 -14.31 2.25
C THR A 40 -1.60 -15.42 1.79
N ALA A 41 -2.02 -16.68 1.92
CA ALA A 41 -1.25 -17.84 1.48
C ALA A 41 -1.09 -17.87 -0.05
N THR A 42 -2.15 -17.52 -0.79
CA THR A 42 -2.12 -17.51 -2.26
C THR A 42 -1.21 -16.43 -2.82
N LEU A 43 -1.19 -15.22 -2.26
CA LEU A 43 -0.27 -14.16 -2.71
C LEU A 43 1.14 -14.29 -2.13
N GLY A 44 1.33 -15.16 -1.11
CA GLY A 44 2.57 -15.28 -0.37
C GLY A 44 3.08 -13.92 0.07
N ALA A 45 2.20 -13.19 0.78
CA ALA A 45 2.54 -11.89 1.32
C ALA A 45 3.52 -12.08 2.49
N GLU A 46 4.72 -11.53 2.34
CA GLU A 46 5.80 -11.67 3.32
C GLU A 46 6.20 -10.30 3.85
N ALA A 47 6.49 -10.23 5.14
CA ALA A 47 7.01 -9.06 5.82
C ALA A 47 8.40 -9.39 6.36
N SER A 48 9.40 -8.57 6.04
CA SER A 48 10.77 -8.72 6.51
C SER A 48 11.35 -7.36 6.88
N VAL A 49 12.17 -7.33 7.93
CA VAL A 49 12.85 -6.11 8.39
C VAL A 49 14.31 -6.17 7.96
N LYS A 50 14.81 -5.11 7.35
CA LYS A 50 16.23 -4.92 7.03
C LYS A 50 16.67 -3.54 7.50
N GLY A 51 17.40 -3.50 8.62
CA GLY A 51 17.72 -2.24 9.28
C GLY A 51 16.46 -1.56 9.80
N ASP A 52 16.24 -0.30 9.43
CA ASP A 52 15.08 0.52 9.78
C ASP A 52 13.94 0.45 8.74
N VAL A 53 14.04 -0.46 7.77
CA VAL A 53 13.07 -0.62 6.67
C VAL A 53 12.28 -1.90 6.85
N LEU A 54 10.94 -1.76 6.88
CA LEU A 54 10.01 -2.87 6.76
C LEU A 54 9.65 -3.08 5.29
N HIS A 55 10.04 -4.24 4.75
CA HIS A 55 9.68 -4.66 3.40
C HIS A 55 8.49 -5.60 3.44
N ILE A 56 7.44 -5.26 2.69
CA ILE A 56 6.23 -6.07 2.50
C ILE A 56 6.14 -6.41 1.02
N GLY A 57 6.20 -7.69 0.68
CA GLY A 57 6.21 -8.17 -0.70
C GLY A 57 5.15 -9.23 -0.96
N SER A 58 4.74 -9.42 -2.22
CA SER A 58 4.01 -10.62 -2.66
C SER A 58 4.89 -11.47 -3.59
N SER A 59 4.89 -12.78 -3.41
CA SER A 59 5.80 -13.71 -4.08
C SER A 59 5.48 -14.02 -5.55
N SER A 60 4.33 -13.63 -6.11
CA SER A 60 4.05 -13.88 -7.55
C SER A 60 2.91 -13.07 -8.19
N ALA A 61 3.24 -12.37 -9.28
CA ALA A 61 2.26 -11.76 -10.20
C ALA A 61 1.37 -12.79 -10.92
N LEU A 62 1.91 -13.98 -11.24
CA LEU A 62 1.15 -15.07 -11.83
C LEU A 62 0.03 -15.60 -10.93
N ARG A 63 0.21 -15.56 -9.61
CA ARG A 63 -0.80 -16.01 -8.64
C ARG A 63 -1.94 -15.01 -8.50
N TYR A 64 -1.65 -13.72 -8.66
CA TYR A 64 -2.67 -12.66 -8.67
C TYR A 64 -3.69 -12.85 -9.80
N PHE A 65 -3.25 -13.13 -11.04
CA PHE A 65 -4.17 -13.35 -12.16
C PHE A 65 -5.08 -14.58 -12.00
N ARG A 66 -4.73 -15.52 -11.11
CA ARG A 66 -5.53 -16.70 -10.78
C ARG A 66 -6.41 -16.51 -9.54
N GLN A 67 -6.29 -15.37 -8.87
CA GLN A 67 -6.92 -15.13 -7.59
C GLN A 67 -8.39 -14.70 -7.76
N LYS A 68 -9.28 -15.30 -6.97
CA LYS A 68 -10.68 -14.85 -6.82
C LYS A 68 -10.91 -13.99 -5.58
N GLY A 69 -10.03 -14.06 -4.59
CA GLY A 69 -10.11 -13.31 -3.33
C GLY A 69 -9.22 -12.07 -3.32
N ARG A 70 -9.62 -11.04 -2.59
CA ARG A 70 -8.82 -9.81 -2.38
C ARG A 70 -7.97 -9.97 -1.11
N ILE A 71 -6.77 -9.39 -1.12
CA ILE A 71 -6.01 -9.15 0.12
C ILE A 71 -6.24 -7.72 0.55
N ASP A 72 -6.53 -7.55 1.85
CA ASP A 72 -6.54 -6.26 2.49
C ASP A 72 -5.32 -6.16 3.40
N LEU A 73 -4.41 -5.26 3.07
CA LEU A 73 -3.24 -4.95 3.87
C LEU A 73 -3.52 -3.70 4.70
N VAL A 74 -3.59 -3.84 6.01
CA VAL A 74 -3.84 -2.74 6.95
C VAL A 74 -2.59 -2.50 7.78
N LEU A 75 -2.07 -1.29 7.72
CA LEU A 75 -0.88 -0.85 8.44
C LEU A 75 -1.24 0.27 9.40
N ASP A 76 -0.76 0.14 10.64
CA ASP A 76 -0.74 1.23 11.61
C ASP A 76 0.73 1.61 11.83
N VAL A 77 1.11 2.84 11.50
CA VAL A 77 2.50 3.32 11.51
C VAL A 77 2.65 4.59 12.35
N PRO A 78 3.82 4.84 12.96
CA PRO A 78 4.14 6.16 13.53
C PRO A 78 3.96 7.29 12.51
N GLU A 79 3.53 8.46 12.97
CA GLU A 79 3.18 9.60 12.10
C GLU A 79 4.32 10.07 11.20
N ASP A 80 5.58 9.94 11.62
CA ASP A 80 6.78 10.35 10.89
C ASP A 80 7.32 9.27 9.93
N THR A 81 6.69 8.09 9.88
CA THR A 81 7.17 6.96 9.07
C THR A 81 7.07 7.26 7.58
N ALA A 82 8.17 7.07 6.85
CA ALA A 82 8.17 7.19 5.40
C ALA A 82 7.51 5.97 4.75
N VAL A 83 6.66 6.19 3.76
CA VAL A 83 5.85 5.15 3.11
C VAL A 83 6.10 5.14 1.62
N PHE A 84 6.50 3.98 1.10
CA PHE A 84 6.75 3.76 -0.32
C PHE A 84 5.93 2.57 -0.79
N ILE A 85 5.04 2.80 -1.75
CA ILE A 85 4.13 1.79 -2.27
C ILE A 85 4.38 1.63 -3.76
N LYS A 86 4.62 0.40 -4.20
CA LYS A 86 4.72 0.03 -5.60
C LYS A 86 3.77 -1.12 -5.90
N VAL A 87 2.79 -0.88 -6.74
CA VAL A 87 1.75 -1.84 -7.08
C VAL A 87 1.58 -2.01 -8.59
N PHE A 88 0.98 -3.13 -9.01
CA PHE A 88 0.45 -3.24 -10.37
C PHE A 88 -0.98 -2.69 -10.41
N GLY A 89 -1.87 -3.17 -9.53
CA GLY A 89 -3.23 -2.65 -9.40
C GLY A 89 -3.77 -2.77 -7.99
N ALA A 90 -3.97 -1.65 -7.28
CA ALA A 90 -4.48 -1.66 -5.92
C ALA A 90 -5.29 -0.42 -5.58
N ASP A 91 -6.27 -0.56 -4.70
CA ASP A 91 -6.95 0.57 -4.06
C ASP A 91 -6.20 0.92 -2.78
N ILE A 92 -5.76 2.17 -2.68
CA ILE A 92 -4.84 2.63 -1.63
C ILE A 92 -5.50 3.74 -0.85
N VAL A 93 -5.58 3.57 0.47
CA VAL A 93 -6.12 4.57 1.41
C VAL A 93 -5.01 5.01 2.36
N VAL A 94 -4.71 6.30 2.42
CA VAL A 94 -3.73 6.87 3.35
C VAL A 94 -4.40 7.84 4.31
N ASN A 95 -4.33 7.56 5.60
CA ASN A 95 -4.92 8.36 6.66
C ASN A 95 -3.83 8.96 7.57
N GLY A 96 -3.53 10.22 7.36
CA GLY A 96 -2.61 11.03 8.16
C GLY A 96 -1.14 10.93 7.71
N GLY A 97 -0.25 11.18 8.68
CA GLY A 97 1.19 11.05 8.52
C GLY A 97 1.86 12.32 8.04
N THR A 98 3.07 12.53 8.51
CA THR A 98 3.97 13.64 8.16
C THR A 98 5.23 13.15 7.45
N GLY A 99 5.53 11.84 7.51
CA GLY A 99 6.62 11.21 6.78
C GLY A 99 6.43 11.25 5.26
N PRO A 100 7.52 11.16 4.47
CA PRO A 100 7.43 11.12 3.01
C PRO A 100 6.49 10.03 2.49
N LEU A 101 5.69 10.36 1.48
CA LEU A 101 4.75 9.44 0.85
C LEU A 101 5.07 9.32 -0.63
N GLU A 102 5.36 8.11 -1.08
CA GLU A 102 5.52 7.81 -2.49
C GLU A 102 4.64 6.62 -2.90
N VAL A 103 3.83 6.82 -3.93
CA VAL A 103 2.95 5.77 -4.47
C VAL A 103 3.19 5.64 -5.97
N ARG A 104 3.51 4.42 -6.42
CA ARG A 104 3.70 4.07 -7.83
C ARG A 104 2.78 2.92 -8.24
N GLY A 105 2.08 3.07 -9.36
CA GLY A 105 1.10 2.07 -9.81
C GLY A 105 0.79 2.09 -11.30
N PHE A 106 0.05 1.09 -11.77
CA PHE A 106 -0.48 1.00 -13.14
C PHE A 106 -2.03 1.00 -13.21
N SER A 107 -2.73 0.76 -12.11
CA SER A 107 -4.19 0.77 -12.04
C SER A 107 -4.67 0.83 -10.59
N GLY A 108 -5.95 1.19 -10.38
CA GLY A 108 -6.58 1.31 -9.05
C GLY A 108 -6.73 2.75 -8.60
N ALA A 109 -7.29 2.93 -7.40
CA ALA A 109 -7.53 4.22 -6.79
C ALA A 109 -6.50 4.56 -5.70
N ILE A 110 -6.28 5.86 -5.48
CA ILE A 110 -5.58 6.36 -4.29
C ILE A 110 -6.46 7.43 -3.67
N GLU A 111 -6.76 7.28 -2.39
CA GLU A 111 -7.59 8.21 -1.63
C GLU A 111 -7.01 8.45 -0.24
N GLY A 112 -7.45 9.55 0.39
CA GLY A 112 -7.16 9.85 1.78
C GLY A 112 -6.60 11.26 2.00
N THR A 113 -5.96 11.43 3.16
CA THR A 113 -5.43 12.73 3.61
C THR A 113 -4.07 12.49 4.23
N THR A 114 -3.08 13.31 3.88
CA THR A 114 -1.76 13.28 4.51
C THR A 114 -1.30 14.69 4.84
N TYR A 115 -0.48 14.81 5.88
CA TYR A 115 0.18 16.06 6.29
C TYR A 115 1.66 16.07 5.89
N SER A 116 2.08 15.12 5.04
CA SER A 116 3.44 15.05 4.51
C SER A 116 3.77 16.28 3.69
N LYS A 117 5.01 16.75 3.83
CA LYS A 117 5.58 17.83 3.00
C LYS A 117 6.23 17.30 1.72
N ASP A 118 6.34 15.98 1.56
CA ASP A 118 6.89 15.32 0.37
C ASP A 118 5.95 14.19 -0.06
N VAL A 119 5.11 14.49 -1.05
CA VAL A 119 4.17 13.54 -1.64
C VAL A 119 4.50 13.38 -3.12
N LYS A 120 4.76 12.14 -3.54
CA LYS A 120 5.03 11.78 -4.94
C LYS A 120 4.07 10.67 -5.37
N ILE A 121 3.28 10.92 -6.42
CA ILE A 121 2.34 9.94 -6.96
C ILE A 121 2.63 9.75 -8.45
N HIS A 122 3.01 8.52 -8.83
CA HIS A 122 3.30 8.15 -10.21
C HIS A 122 2.40 7.00 -10.62
N PHE A 123 1.29 7.30 -11.29
CA PHE A 123 0.37 6.30 -11.82
C PHE A 123 0.32 6.34 -13.34
N THR A 124 0.42 5.18 -13.95
CA THR A 124 -0.08 4.98 -15.31
C THR A 124 -1.55 4.67 -15.20
N VAL A 125 -2.44 5.46 -15.79
CA VAL A 125 -3.87 5.15 -15.85
C VAL A 125 -4.22 4.68 -17.26
N GLY A 126 -4.65 3.42 -17.40
CA GLY A 126 -5.29 2.96 -18.61
C GLY A 126 -6.74 3.46 -18.59
N GLY A 127 -7.03 4.51 -19.35
CA GLY A 127 -8.35 5.14 -19.36
C GLY A 127 -9.43 4.18 -19.86
N ASN A 128 -10.18 3.56 -18.95
CA ASN A 128 -11.53 3.07 -19.25
C ASN A 128 -12.60 4.13 -18.97
N ASP A 129 -12.28 5.16 -18.18
CA ASP A 129 -13.28 6.14 -17.73
C ASP A 129 -13.51 7.29 -18.72
N LEU A 130 -12.67 7.45 -19.76
CA LEU A 130 -12.91 8.42 -20.84
C LEU A 130 -13.84 7.88 -21.95
N VAL A 131 -14.10 6.57 -21.99
CA VAL A 131 -15.01 5.98 -22.99
C VAL A 131 -16.46 6.00 -22.50
N GLN A 132 -16.70 5.94 -21.18
CA GLN A 132 -18.05 6.03 -20.64
C GLN A 132 -18.61 7.46 -20.72
N ALA A 133 -17.78 8.48 -20.46
CA ALA A 133 -18.19 9.89 -20.58
C ALA A 133 -18.44 10.36 -22.03
N ALA A 134 -17.87 9.66 -23.02
CA ALA A 134 -18.11 9.93 -24.44
C ALA A 134 -19.25 9.08 -25.05
N ALA A 135 -19.65 7.99 -24.39
CA ALA A 135 -20.75 7.14 -24.83
C ALA A 135 -22.13 7.63 -24.34
N ASP A 136 -22.17 8.41 -23.24
CA ASP A 136 -23.40 9.00 -22.70
C ASP A 136 -23.66 10.45 -23.22
N GLY A 137 -22.91 10.89 -24.24
CA GLY A 137 -22.92 12.26 -24.76
C GLY A 137 -22.88 12.39 -26.28
N GLY A 138 -23.47 11.44 -27.03
CA GLY A 138 -23.59 11.47 -28.50
C GLY A 138 -24.96 11.04 -28.97
#